data_AF-A0A2D7A049-F1
#
_entry.id   AF-A0A2D7A049-F1
#
_cell.length_a   1.000
_cell.length_b   1.000
_cell.length_c   1.000
_cell.angle_alpha   90.00
_cell.angle_beta   90.00
_cell.angle_gamma   90.00
#
_symmetry.space_group_name_H-M   'P 1'
#
loop_
_entity.id
_entity.type
_entity.pdbx_description
1 polymer ?
#
loop_
_entity_poly.entity_id
_entity_poly.type
_entity_poly.pdbx_seq_one_letter_code
_entity_poly.pdbx_strand_id
1 'polypeptide(L)' 'MDEGLKEYRMLLEHTQNQLDSMIYELENVSTQRITTFPTELKFDAVPIIRRLKEAKKLAQESLFIHRERKKPK' A
#
# COMPACT_ATOMS: atom_id res chain seq x y z
N MET A 1 -23.35 -6.61 -12.61
CA MET A 1 -22.14 -6.79 -11.78
C MET A 1 -22.57 -6.39 -10.37
N ASP A 2 -22.33 -7.22 -9.37
CA ASP A 2 -22.77 -6.96 -7.99
C ASP A 2 -22.24 -5.60 -7.50
N GLU A 3 -23.12 -4.72 -7.04
CA GLU A 3 -22.80 -3.34 -6.66
C GLU A 3 -21.82 -3.31 -5.49
N GLY A 4 -21.99 -4.20 -4.50
CA GLY A 4 -21.05 -4.35 -3.39
C GLY A 4 -19.66 -4.80 -3.84
N LEU A 5 -19.56 -5.62 -4.90
CA LEU A 5 -18.26 -6.01 -5.46
C LEU A 5 -17.55 -4.85 -6.16
N LYS A 6 -18.31 -3.91 -6.74
CA LYS A 6 -17.75 -2.71 -7.38
C LYS A 6 -17.21 -1.76 -6.32
N GLU A 7 -17.98 -1.48 -5.26
CA GLU A 7 -17.57 -0.63 -4.14
C GLU A 7 -16.33 -1.19 -3.45
N TYR A 8 -16.30 -2.49 -3.17
CA TYR A 8 -15.15 -3.15 -2.55
C TYR A 8 -13.87 -3.01 -3.39
N ARG A 9 -13.96 -3.15 -4.73
CA ARG A 9 -12.81 -2.92 -5.62
C ARG A 9 -12.32 -1.48 -5.58
N MET A 10 -13.24 -0.52 -5.64
CA MET A 10 -12.90 0.90 -5.54
C MET A 10 -12.18 1.21 -4.23
N LEU A 11 -12.65 0.63 -3.12
CA LEU A 11 -12.01 0.77 -1.81
C LEU A 11 -10.59 0.19 -1.80
N LEU A 12 -10.39 -1.00 -2.38
CA LEU A 12 -9.06 -1.62 -2.48
C LEU A 12 -8.10 -0.81 -3.35
N GLU A 13 -8.57 -0.28 -4.49
CA GLU A 13 -7.78 0.59 -5.37
C GLU A 13 -7.41 1.90 -4.67
N HIS A 14 -8.36 2.51 -3.96
CA HIS A 14 -8.09 3.71 -3.15
C HIS A 14 -7.07 3.44 -2.05
N THR A 15 -7.22 2.32 -1.33
CA THR A 15 -6.29 1.90 -0.28
C THR A 15 -4.87 1.70 -0.82
N GLN A 16 -4.72 1.08 -1.99
CA GLN A 16 -3.39 0.93 -2.64
C GLN A 16 -2.74 2.27 -2.93
N ASN A 17 -3.50 3.23 -3.45
CA ASN A 17 -2.97 4.57 -3.74
C ASN A 17 -2.53 5.29 -2.46
N GLN A 18 -3.31 5.20 -1.39
CA GLN A 18 -2.95 5.79 -0.09
C GLN A 18 -1.68 5.16 0.49
N LEU A 19 -1.57 3.83 0.43
CA LEU A 19 -0.37 3.11 0.87
C LEU A 19 0.85 3.50 0.05
N ASP A 20 0.71 3.68 -1.26
CA ASP A 20 1.81 4.12 -2.13
C ASP A 20 2.29 5.54 -1.80
N SER A 21 1.37 6.47 -1.56
CA SER A 21 1.73 7.81 -1.09
C SER A 21 2.48 7.78 0.24
N MET A 22 2.00 7.01 1.22
CA MET A 22 2.65 6.89 2.53
C MET A 22 4.03 6.23 2.44
N ILE A 23 4.17 5.17 1.65
CA ILE A 23 5.46 4.50 1.42
C ILE A 23 6.44 5.49 0.81
N TYR A 24 6.03 6.22 -0.23
CA TYR A 24 6.89 7.21 -0.90
C TYR A 24 7.37 8.29 0.08
N GLU A 25 6.47 8.87 0.87
CA GLU A 25 6.83 9.91 1.84
C GLU A 25 7.81 9.40 2.90
N LEU A 26 7.57 8.21 3.46
CA LEU A 26 8.45 7.61 4.47
C LEU A 26 9.79 7.16 3.90
N GLU A 27 9.81 6.58 2.70
CA GLU A 27 11.06 6.24 2.01
C GLU A 27 11.87 7.49 1.73
N ASN A 28 11.24 8.57 1.28
CA ASN A 28 11.88 9.85 1.08
C ASN A 28 12.50 10.40 2.38
N VAL A 29 11.79 10.33 3.51
CA VAL A 29 12.33 10.73 4.83
C VAL A 29 13.53 9.86 5.25
N SER A 30 13.46 8.55 5.01
CA SER A 30 14.53 7.60 5.38
C SER A 30 15.78 7.70 4.49
N THR A 31 15.61 8.08 3.22
CA THR A 31 16.69 8.11 2.21
C THR A 31 17.32 9.49 2.04
N GLN A 32 16.57 10.56 2.31
CA GLN A 32 17.14 11.90 2.24
C GLN A 32 18.21 12.08 3.32
N ARG A 33 19.36 12.61 2.90
CA ARG A 33 20.41 13.17 3.79
C ARG A 33 19.93 14.47 4.44
N ILE A 34 18.68 14.54 4.92
CA ILE A 34 18.28 15.58 5.86
C ILE A 34 19.13 15.32 7.11
N THR A 35 20.15 16.14 7.29
CA THR A 35 21.08 16.12 8.43
C THR A 35 20.41 16.52 9.74
N THR A 36 19.21 17.10 9.66
CA THR A 36 18.40 17.57 10.79
C THR A 36 17.29 16.59 11.21
N PHE A 37 17.07 15.48 10.50
CA PHE A 37 16.01 14.54 10.87
C PHE A 37 16.54 13.53 11.90
N PRO A 38 15.87 13.36 13.05
CA PRO A 38 16.34 12.46 14.11
C PRO A 38 16.59 11.04 13.59
N THR A 39 17.78 10.51 13.87
CA THR A 39 18.21 9.19 13.43
C THR A 39 17.28 8.07 13.92
N GLU A 40 16.78 8.19 15.15
CA GLU A 40 15.80 7.26 15.75
C GLU A 40 14.54 7.13 14.90
N LEU A 41 13.98 8.27 14.45
CA LEU A 41 12.80 8.30 13.60
C LEU A 41 13.05 7.72 12.20
N LYS A 42 14.28 7.83 11.66
CA LYS A 42 14.65 7.16 10.39
C LYS A 42 14.66 5.65 10.54
N PHE A 43 15.18 5.13 11.65
CA PHE A 43 15.20 3.69 11.90
C PHE A 43 13.82 3.12 12.22
N ASP A 44 12.97 3.88 12.92
CA ASP A 44 11.56 3.50 13.17
C ASP A 44 10.72 3.46 11.89
N ALA A 45 11.04 4.28 10.88
CA ALA A 45 10.34 4.28 9.60
C ALA A 45 10.50 2.95 8.83
N VAL A 46 11.64 2.27 8.97
CA VAL A 46 11.94 1.02 8.23
C VAL A 46 10.90 -0.10 8.47
N PRO A 47 10.60 -0.50 9.72
CA PRO A 47 9.57 -1.51 9.97
C PRO A 47 8.16 -1.03 9.59
N ILE A 48 7.88 0.28 9.64
CA ILE A 48 6.60 0.85 9.21
C ILE A 48 6.44 0.69 7.70
N ILE A 49 7.44 1.08 6.91
CA ILE A 49 7.45 0.91 5.45
C ILE A 49 7.23 -0.57 5.07
N ARG A 50 7.88 -1.50 5.78
CA ARG A 50 7.69 -2.94 5.54
C ARG A 50 6.24 -3.37 5.73
N ARG A 51 5.60 -2.95 6.83
CA ARG A 51 4.19 -3.28 7.10
C ARG A 51 3.23 -2.67 6.08
N LEU A 52 3.50 -1.45 5.61
CA LEU A 52 2.69 -0.82 4.56
C LEU A 52 2.80 -1.58 3.22
N LYS A 53 4.00 -2.07 2.87
CA LYS A 53 4.20 -2.93 1.69
C LYS A 53 3.46 -4.27 1.80
N GLU A 54 3.44 -4.87 2.99
CA GLU A 54 2.66 -6.10 3.26
C GLU A 54 1.15 -5.84 3.10
N ALA A 55 0.63 -4.76 3.69
CA ALA A 55 -0.77 -4.36 3.54
C ALA A 55 -1.15 -4.12 2.07
N LYS A 56 -0.27 -3.46 1.31
CA LYS A 56 -0.45 -3.23 -0.13
C LYS A 56 -0.56 -4.55 -0.88
N LYS A 57 0.34 -5.50 -0.60
CA LYS A 57 0.35 -6.82 -1.22
C LYS A 57 -0.97 -7.55 -0.99
N LEU A 58 -1.49 -7.53 0.24
CA LEU A 58 -2.80 -8.13 0.57
C LEU A 58 -3.94 -7.50 -0.24
N ALA A 59 -3.95 -6.16 -0.38
CA ALA A 59 -4.94 -5.47 -1.19
C ALA A 59 -4.84 -5.87 -2.67
N GLN A 60 -3.62 -6.04 -3.20
CA GLN A 60 -3.37 -6.46 -4.58
C GLN A 60 -3.84 -7.89 -4.83
N GLU A 61 -3.55 -8.82 -3.91
CA GLU A 61 -4.01 -10.20 -3.99
C GLU A 61 -5.53 -10.29 -3.98
N SER A 62 -6.21 -9.50 -3.15
CA SER A 62 -7.68 -9.43 -3.14
C SER A 62 -8.24 -8.95 -4.48
N LEU A 63 -7.68 -7.88 -5.06
CA LEU A 63 -8.08 -7.41 -6.40
C LEU A 63 -7.84 -8.47 -7.48
N PHE A 64 -6.72 -9.20 -7.41
CA PHE A 64 -6.35 -10.23 -8.37
C PHE A 64 -7.36 -11.40 -8.38
N ILE A 65 -7.68 -11.95 -7.20
CA ILE A 65 -8.67 -13.03 -7.05
C ILE A 65 -10.02 -12.62 -7.68
N HIS A 66 -10.43 -11.37 -7.48
CA HIS A 66 -11.66 -10.87 -8.08
C HIS A 66 -11.57 -10.64 -9.60
N ARG A 67 -10.38 -10.38 -10.17
CA ARG A 67 -10.18 -10.32 -11.62
C ARG A 67 -10.26 -11.70 -12.27
N GLU A 68 -9.70 -12.73 -11.65
CA GLU A 68 -9.70 -14.10 -12.20
C GLU A 68 -11.06 -14.79 -12.14
N ARG A 69 -11.89 -14.52 -11.12
CA ARG A 69 -13.29 -15.01 -11.05
C ARG A 69 -14.18 -14.59 -12.23
N LYS A 70 -13.75 -13.61 -13.05
CA LYS A 70 -14.47 -13.17 -14.26
C LYS A 70 -14.07 -13.93 -15.53
N LYS A 71 -13.10 -14.84 -15.49
CA LYS A 71 -12.79 -15.75 -16.61
C LYS A 71 -13.34 -17.15 -16.31
N PRO A 72 -14.63 -17.42 -16.58
CA PRO A 72 -15.06 -18.80 -16.72
C PRO A 72 -14.36 -19.40 -17.96
N LYS A 73 -13.85 -20.62 -17.81
CA LYS A 73 -13.46 -21.49 -18.93
C LYS A 73 -14.67 -21.77 -19.82
#